data_AF-A0A382VE82-F1
#
_entry.id   AF-A0A382VE82-F1
#
_cell.length_a   1.000
_cell.length_b   1.000
_cell.length_c   1.000
_cell.angle_alpha   90.00
_cell.angle_beta   90.00
_cell.angle_gamma   90.00
#
_symmetry.space_group_name_H-M   'P 1'
#
loop_
_entity.id
_entity.type
_entity.pdbx_description
1 polymer ?
#
loop_
_entity_poly.entity_id
_entity_poly.type
_entity_poly.pdbx_seq_one_letter_code
_entity_poly.pdbx_strand_id
1 'polypeptide(L)'
;SPFHAGKRDERENMLRARAKDHGLFVAYVNQVGGQDELVFDGSSVILDPNGQTICRAPQFEEDIVLCDIDVKNLRQLRRDGSSTFQLEGITDVGSAQHFFVSGKSMRGMKKIPSEISSPVSPIEEIRRALVMGTHDYVSKSGFRKVLIALSGGIDSSLVAALAVEALGAENVIGVSMPSQYSSEGSQTDAQQLADNLGIVMETLPISDVYKSMRNTLEKQFSGTDPGIAEENLQSRIRGNLIMAMSNKFGWLVLATGNKSEMAVGYATIYGDMAGGFSVIKDVPKV
;
A
#
# COMPACT_ATOMS: atom_id res chain seq x y z
N SER A 1 0.51 10.51 -9.16
CA SER A 1 -0.83 9.90 -9.30
C SER A 1 -0.92 8.74 -8.33
N PRO A 2 -1.76 8.81 -7.28
CA PRO A 2 -1.83 7.75 -6.27
C PRO A 2 -2.49 6.49 -6.85
N PHE A 3 -2.10 5.32 -6.35
CA PHE A 3 -2.62 4.01 -6.74
C PHE A 3 -4.06 3.81 -6.28
N HIS A 4 -4.85 3.16 -7.12
CA HIS A 4 -5.93 2.26 -6.74
C HIS A 4 -5.93 1.10 -7.73
N ALA A 5 -6.56 -0.02 -7.38
CA ALA A 5 -6.63 -1.19 -8.25
C ALA A 5 -7.17 -0.80 -9.65
N GLY A 6 -6.51 -1.27 -10.71
CA GLY A 6 -6.85 -0.99 -12.11
C GLY A 6 -6.49 0.40 -12.65
N LYS A 7 -6.04 1.34 -11.82
CA LYS A 7 -5.79 2.74 -12.24
C LYS A 7 -4.77 2.88 -13.36
N ARG A 8 -3.80 1.96 -13.42
CA ARG A 8 -2.74 2.01 -14.45
C ARG A 8 -3.33 1.92 -15.85
N ASP A 9 -4.31 1.06 -16.07
CA ASP A 9 -4.93 0.89 -17.38
C ASP A 9 -5.79 2.11 -17.75
N GLU A 10 -6.55 2.65 -16.80
CA GLU A 10 -7.29 3.92 -16.99
C GLU A 10 -6.36 5.06 -17.38
N ARG A 11 -5.24 5.20 -16.66
CA ARG A 11 -4.20 6.21 -16.91
C ARG A 11 -3.58 6.05 -18.29
N GLU A 12 -3.15 4.85 -18.65
CA GLU A 12 -2.55 4.60 -19.96
C GLU A 12 -3.55 4.84 -21.09
N ASN A 13 -4.80 4.39 -20.97
CA ASN A 13 -5.81 4.62 -21.99
C ASN A 13 -6.05 6.10 -22.24
N MET A 14 -6.12 6.90 -21.17
CA MET A 14 -6.22 8.36 -21.27
C MET A 14 -5.00 8.96 -22.00
N LEU A 15 -3.77 8.56 -21.60
CA LEU A 15 -2.55 9.06 -22.23
C LEU A 15 -2.42 8.65 -23.71
N ARG A 16 -2.84 7.42 -24.06
CA ARG A 16 -2.86 6.93 -25.45
C ARG A 16 -3.80 7.74 -26.33
N ALA A 17 -5.00 8.05 -25.81
CA ALA A 17 -5.94 8.92 -26.52
C ALA A 17 -5.30 10.28 -26.79
N ARG A 18 -4.67 10.91 -25.79
CA ARG A 18 -3.99 12.21 -25.96
C ARG A 18 -2.82 12.17 -26.93
N ALA A 19 -2.01 11.10 -26.90
CA ALA A 19 -0.90 10.93 -27.83
C ALA A 19 -1.40 10.86 -29.28
N LYS A 20 -2.47 10.08 -29.51
CA LYS A 20 -3.09 9.87 -30.83
C LYS A 20 -3.83 11.10 -31.34
N ASP A 21 -4.65 11.74 -30.51
CA ASP A 21 -5.48 12.89 -30.88
C ASP A 21 -4.64 14.09 -31.32
N HIS A 22 -3.40 14.19 -30.82
CA HIS A 22 -2.53 15.33 -31.09
C HIS A 22 -1.28 14.97 -31.91
N GLY A 23 -1.07 13.69 -32.24
CA GLY A 23 0.12 13.22 -32.96
C GLY A 23 1.42 13.58 -32.22
N LEU A 24 1.45 13.35 -30.90
CA LEU A 24 2.57 13.71 -30.02
C LEU A 24 3.15 12.49 -29.32
N PHE A 25 4.46 12.53 -29.09
CA PHE A 25 5.05 11.68 -28.06
C PHE A 25 4.60 12.20 -26.69
N VAL A 26 4.22 11.28 -25.81
CA VAL A 26 3.83 11.60 -24.42
C VAL A 26 4.75 10.85 -23.48
N ALA A 27 5.56 11.59 -22.72
CA ALA A 27 6.33 11.04 -21.61
C ALA A 27 5.59 11.37 -20.31
N TYR A 28 5.13 10.34 -19.61
CA TYR A 28 4.48 10.46 -18.32
C TYR A 28 5.37 9.87 -17.24
N VAL A 29 5.82 10.74 -16.32
CA VAL A 29 6.65 10.35 -15.18
C VAL A 29 5.80 10.39 -13.92
N ASN A 30 5.81 9.30 -13.16
CA ASN A 30 5.05 9.18 -11.92
C ASN A 30 5.98 8.91 -10.74
N GLN A 31 5.58 9.41 -9.57
CA GLN A 31 6.19 9.03 -8.30
C GLN A 31 5.98 7.54 -8.02
N VAL A 32 6.88 6.95 -7.24
CA VAL A 32 6.77 5.61 -6.66
C VAL A 32 7.06 5.68 -5.16
N GLY A 33 6.42 4.82 -4.36
CA GLY A 33 6.59 4.76 -2.91
C GLY A 33 5.31 5.04 -2.13
N GLY A 34 5.31 4.66 -0.84
CA GLY A 34 4.25 4.98 0.12
C GLY A 34 4.45 6.36 0.77
N GLN A 35 3.36 7.09 0.98
CA GLN A 35 3.30 8.32 1.77
C GLN A 35 2.00 8.34 2.56
N ASP A 36 2.11 8.17 3.87
CA ASP A 36 0.99 8.05 4.80
C ASP A 36 0.00 6.98 4.31
N GLU A 37 -1.22 7.36 3.92
CA GLU A 37 -2.22 6.41 3.40
C GLU A 37 -2.17 6.16 1.90
N LEU A 38 -1.39 6.97 1.16
CA LEU A 38 -1.30 6.87 -0.29
C LEU A 38 -0.10 6.02 -0.69
N VAL A 39 -0.27 5.20 -1.71
CA VAL A 39 0.83 4.53 -2.40
C VAL A 39 0.90 5.06 -3.81
N PHE A 40 2.10 5.32 -4.31
CA PHE A 40 2.34 5.68 -5.69
C PHE A 40 2.97 4.50 -6.41
N ASP A 41 2.36 4.07 -7.52
CA ASP A 41 2.70 2.85 -8.23
C ASP A 41 3.88 2.99 -9.21
N GLY A 42 4.38 4.21 -9.44
CA GLY A 42 5.33 4.47 -10.52
C GLY A 42 4.69 4.17 -11.87
N SER A 43 5.21 3.17 -12.58
CA SER A 43 4.73 2.77 -13.91
C SER A 43 4.70 3.94 -14.91
N SER A 44 5.76 4.75 -14.87
CA SER A 44 6.04 5.77 -15.87
C SER A 44 6.04 5.17 -17.28
N VAL A 45 5.58 5.92 -18.27
CA VAL A 45 5.36 5.41 -19.62
C VAL A 45 5.71 6.45 -20.68
N ILE A 46 6.26 6.00 -21.80
CA ILE A 46 6.48 6.81 -23.00
C ILE A 46 5.64 6.22 -24.13
N LEU A 47 4.81 7.07 -24.73
CA LEU A 47 3.92 6.73 -25.84
C LEU A 47 4.34 7.44 -27.12
N ASP A 48 4.16 6.77 -28.26
CA ASP A 48 4.36 7.34 -29.59
C ASP A 48 3.11 8.13 -30.07
N PRO A 49 3.23 8.91 -31.16
CA PRO A 49 2.10 9.63 -31.78
C PRO A 49 0.91 8.76 -32.21
N ASN A 50 1.04 7.44 -32.29
CA ASN A 50 -0.04 6.50 -32.61
C ASN A 50 -0.71 5.94 -31.34
N GLY A 51 -0.23 6.31 -30.15
CA GLY A 51 -0.66 5.78 -28.87
C GLY A 51 -0.07 4.39 -28.53
N GLN A 52 1.03 3.99 -29.17
CA GLN A 52 1.76 2.77 -28.83
C GLN A 52 2.75 3.04 -27.69
N THR A 53 2.92 2.07 -26.80
CA THR A 53 3.93 2.15 -25.75
C THR A 53 5.29 1.87 -26.34
N ILE A 54 6.21 2.82 -26.20
CA ILE A 54 7.61 2.64 -26.57
C ILE A 54 8.38 2.13 -25.36
N CYS A 55 8.08 2.65 -24.18
CA CYS A 55 8.82 2.32 -22.96
C CYS A 55 7.91 2.38 -21.74
N ARG A 56 8.09 1.46 -20.77
CA ARG A 56 7.32 1.42 -19.53
C ARG A 56 8.20 0.98 -18.36
N ALA A 57 8.19 1.79 -17.30
CA ALA A 57 8.83 1.48 -16.02
C ALA A 57 8.09 0.35 -15.28
N PRO A 58 8.77 -0.42 -14.42
CA PRO A 58 8.12 -1.35 -13.52
C PRO A 58 7.12 -0.68 -12.57
N GLN A 59 6.14 -1.46 -12.09
CA GLN A 59 5.21 -1.05 -11.04
C GLN A 59 5.84 -1.30 -9.67
N PHE A 60 5.74 -0.31 -8.78
CA PHE A 60 6.22 -0.37 -7.39
C PHE A 60 7.75 -0.56 -7.27
N GLU A 61 8.51 -0.03 -8.22
CA GLU A 61 9.97 -0.08 -8.21
C GLU A 61 10.53 1.31 -8.58
N GLU A 62 11.57 1.78 -7.88
CA GLU A 62 12.32 2.99 -8.24
C GLU A 62 13.26 2.67 -9.40
N ASP A 63 13.16 3.45 -10.48
CA ASP A 63 13.89 3.14 -11.70
C ASP A 63 14.14 4.39 -12.57
N ILE A 64 15.16 4.31 -13.42
CA ILE A 64 15.49 5.28 -14.46
C ILE A 64 15.26 4.64 -15.83
N VAL A 65 14.19 5.07 -16.48
CA VAL A 65 13.84 4.57 -17.81
C VAL A 65 14.49 5.42 -18.89
N LEU A 66 15.28 4.78 -19.76
CA LEU A 66 15.94 5.41 -20.90
C LEU A 66 15.29 4.97 -22.22
N CYS A 67 14.96 5.94 -23.08
CA CYS A 67 14.34 5.68 -24.37
C CYS A 67 14.79 6.69 -25.42
N ASP A 68 15.22 6.20 -26.58
CA ASP A 68 15.43 7.04 -27.75
C ASP A 68 14.11 7.26 -28.50
N ILE A 69 13.77 8.52 -28.79
CA ILE A 69 12.60 8.90 -29.59
C ILE A 69 13.04 9.55 -30.90
N ASP A 70 12.37 9.22 -32.01
CA ASP A 70 12.61 9.86 -33.30
C ASP A 70 11.65 11.03 -33.52
N VAL A 71 12.16 12.25 -33.35
CA VAL A 71 11.38 13.47 -33.50
C VAL A 71 11.46 14.09 -34.90
N LYS A 72 12.17 13.48 -35.85
CA LYS A 72 12.40 14.09 -37.19
C LYS A 72 11.11 14.27 -37.98
N ASN A 73 10.20 13.30 -37.89
CA ASN A 73 8.98 13.26 -38.69
C ASN A 73 7.74 13.81 -37.96
N LEU A 74 7.90 14.31 -36.73
CA LEU A 74 6.80 14.87 -35.93
C LEU A 74 6.06 16.00 -36.65
N ARG A 75 6.79 16.87 -37.37
CA ARG A 75 6.18 17.97 -38.16
C ARG A 75 5.39 17.48 -39.36
N GLN A 76 5.77 16.35 -39.96
CA GLN A 76 5.08 15.76 -41.08
C GLN A 76 3.82 15.00 -40.60
N LEU A 77 3.95 14.20 -39.55
CA LEU A 77 2.83 13.54 -38.88
C LEU A 77 1.73 14.52 -38.43
N ARG A 78 2.11 15.72 -37.98
CA ARG A 78 1.18 16.82 -37.65
C ARG A 78 0.56 17.54 -38.85
N ARG A 79 1.17 17.47 -40.04
CA ARG A 79 0.62 18.08 -41.26
C ARG A 79 -0.44 17.20 -41.92
N ASP A 80 -0.27 15.89 -41.82
CA ASP A 80 -1.19 14.90 -42.41
C ASP A 80 -2.40 14.63 -41.48
N GLY A 81 -2.26 14.86 -40.17
CA GLY A 81 -3.38 14.95 -39.23
C GLY A 81 -4.01 16.34 -39.25
N SER A 82 -5.23 16.46 -39.80
CA SER A 82 -6.09 17.65 -39.72
C SER A 82 -6.59 17.91 -38.28
N SER A 83 -5.70 18.01 -37.30
CA SER A 83 -6.08 18.33 -35.92
C SER A 83 -6.22 19.84 -35.78
N THR A 84 -7.42 20.35 -36.03
CA THR A 84 -7.85 21.64 -35.50
C THR A 84 -7.86 21.54 -33.98
N PHE A 85 -6.88 22.18 -33.32
CA PHE A 85 -6.90 22.30 -31.87
C PHE A 85 -8.12 23.16 -31.48
N GLN A 86 -9.04 22.61 -30.71
CA GLN A 86 -10.07 23.43 -30.06
C GLN A 86 -9.38 24.30 -29.02
N LEU A 87 -9.15 25.56 -29.38
CA LEU A 87 -8.64 26.61 -28.50
C LEU A 87 -9.78 27.30 -27.73
N GLU A 88 -10.99 26.73 -27.73
CA GLU A 88 -12.12 27.29 -26.98
C GLU A 88 -11.74 27.41 -25.49
N GLY A 89 -11.80 28.64 -24.99
CA GLY A 89 -11.44 28.97 -23.61
C GLY A 89 -9.94 29.24 -23.36
N ILE A 90 -9.08 29.08 -24.36
CA ILE A 90 -7.65 29.42 -24.27
C ILE A 90 -7.47 30.83 -24.85
N THR A 91 -7.41 31.83 -23.97
CA THR A 91 -7.26 33.24 -24.36
C THR A 91 -5.80 33.69 -24.50
N ASP A 92 -4.86 32.93 -23.94
CA ASP A 92 -3.42 33.22 -23.99
C ASP A 92 -2.62 31.91 -23.96
N VAL A 93 -1.72 31.72 -24.92
CA VAL A 93 -0.72 30.64 -24.93
C VAL A 93 0.63 31.32 -24.97
N GLY A 94 1.46 31.07 -23.96
CA GLY A 94 2.79 31.66 -23.86
C GLY A 94 3.66 31.40 -25.09
N SER A 95 4.65 32.25 -25.31
CA SER A 95 5.59 32.09 -26.43
C SER A 95 6.62 30.99 -26.14
N ALA A 96 6.88 30.15 -27.15
CA ALA A 96 7.87 29.09 -27.04
C ALA A 96 9.28 29.68 -26.88
N GLN A 97 9.92 29.40 -25.74
CA GLN A 97 11.32 29.75 -25.51
C GLN A 97 12.24 28.67 -26.10
N HIS A 98 13.27 29.10 -26.83
CA HIS A 98 14.22 28.22 -27.47
C HIS A 98 15.55 28.26 -26.72
N PHE A 99 15.95 27.11 -26.18
CA PHE A 99 17.23 26.94 -25.48
C PHE A 99 18.15 26.04 -26.29
N PHE A 100 19.36 26.52 -26.55
CA PHE A 100 20.40 25.67 -27.14
C PHE A 100 20.99 24.76 -26.07
N VAL A 101 20.78 23.45 -26.20
CA VAL A 101 21.27 22.46 -25.23
C VAL A 101 22.63 21.89 -25.65
N SER A 102 22.78 21.46 -26.91
CA SER A 102 24.04 20.87 -27.40
C SER A 102 24.14 20.90 -28.93
N GLY A 103 25.37 21.04 -29.45
CA GLY A 103 25.72 20.87 -30.87
C GLY A 103 26.28 19.48 -31.22
N LYS A 104 26.28 18.55 -30.26
CA LYS A 104 26.88 17.22 -30.44
C LYS A 104 26.06 16.42 -31.47
N SER A 105 26.75 15.85 -32.46
CA SER A 105 26.08 15.03 -33.49
C SER A 105 25.64 13.69 -32.90
N MET A 106 24.38 13.32 -33.13
CA MET A 106 23.84 12.00 -32.80
C MET A 106 24.26 10.91 -33.80
N ARG A 107 25.09 11.24 -34.80
CA ARG A 107 25.48 10.32 -35.88
C ARG A 107 26.42 9.25 -35.34
N GLY A 108 26.03 7.98 -35.45
CA GLY A 108 26.82 6.83 -35.00
C GLY A 108 26.63 6.45 -33.53
N MET A 109 25.73 7.12 -32.79
CA MET A 109 25.33 6.65 -31.46
C MET A 109 24.49 5.38 -31.57
N LYS A 110 24.79 4.40 -30.73
CA LYS A 110 23.97 3.18 -30.61
C LYS A 110 22.63 3.55 -29.97
N LYS A 111 21.55 3.04 -30.55
CA LYS A 111 20.22 3.18 -29.97
C LYS A 111 20.15 2.45 -28.63
N ILE A 112 19.54 3.09 -27.65
CA ILE A 112 19.22 2.48 -26.37
C ILE A 112 18.05 1.50 -26.60
N PRO A 113 18.16 0.23 -26.13
CA PRO A 113 17.04 -0.69 -26.16
C PRO A 113 15.87 -0.13 -25.37
N SER A 114 14.68 -0.18 -25.94
CA SER A 114 13.47 0.20 -25.24
C SER A 114 12.95 -0.96 -24.40
N GLU A 115 12.81 -0.75 -23.10
CA GLU A 115 12.23 -1.74 -22.18
C GLU A 115 10.76 -1.43 -21.89
N ILE A 116 9.92 -2.45 -21.99
CA ILE A 116 8.50 -2.35 -21.68
C ILE A 116 8.22 -3.36 -20.58
N SER A 117 8.19 -2.89 -19.33
CA SER A 117 7.82 -3.76 -18.22
C SER A 117 6.41 -4.32 -18.41
N SER A 118 6.28 -5.61 -18.13
CA SER A 118 4.99 -6.29 -18.13
C SER A 118 4.11 -5.78 -16.98
N PRO A 119 2.81 -5.56 -17.24
CA PRO A 119 1.77 -5.47 -16.23
C PRO A 119 1.87 -6.53 -15.14
N VAL A 120 1.76 -6.14 -13.87
CA VAL A 120 1.51 -7.12 -12.80
C VAL A 120 0.02 -7.53 -12.79
N SER A 121 -0.28 -8.69 -12.21
CA SER A 121 -1.65 -9.17 -12.08
C SER A 121 -2.45 -8.36 -11.06
N PRO A 122 -3.80 -8.37 -11.10
CA PRO A 122 -4.63 -7.58 -10.18
C PRO A 122 -4.40 -7.85 -8.69
N ILE A 123 -4.14 -9.11 -8.31
CA ILE A 123 -3.85 -9.45 -6.92
C ILE A 123 -2.42 -9.01 -6.55
N GLU A 124 -1.48 -9.18 -7.47
CA GLU A 124 -0.08 -8.83 -7.26
C GLU A 124 0.12 -7.31 -7.11
N GLU A 125 -0.63 -6.47 -7.85
CA GLU A 125 -0.56 -5.01 -7.65
C GLU A 125 -1.04 -4.59 -6.26
N ILE A 126 -2.11 -5.22 -5.75
CA ILE A 126 -2.61 -4.94 -4.40
C ILE A 126 -1.56 -5.37 -3.38
N ARG A 127 -1.02 -6.58 -3.51
CA ARG A 127 0.01 -7.12 -2.61
C ARG A 127 1.24 -6.20 -2.57
N ARG A 128 1.78 -5.82 -3.74
CA ARG A 128 2.93 -4.90 -3.84
C ARG A 128 2.62 -3.52 -3.26
N ALA A 129 1.43 -2.98 -3.47
CA ALA A 129 1.02 -1.72 -2.87
C ALA A 129 1.00 -1.79 -1.34
N LEU A 130 0.44 -2.86 -0.76
CA LEU A 130 0.40 -3.07 0.69
C LEU A 130 1.80 -3.25 1.28
N VAL A 131 2.67 -4.03 0.63
CA VAL A 131 4.07 -4.24 1.05
C VAL A 131 4.85 -2.93 1.01
N MET A 132 4.80 -2.20 -0.11
CA MET A 132 5.46 -0.91 -0.27
C MET A 132 4.95 0.12 0.74
N GLY A 133 3.63 0.24 0.91
CA GLY A 133 3.03 1.16 1.88
C GLY A 133 3.47 0.84 3.31
N THR A 134 3.50 -0.44 3.68
CA THR A 134 3.95 -0.89 5.01
C THR A 134 5.44 -0.59 5.23
N HIS A 135 6.29 -0.97 4.27
CA HIS A 135 7.73 -0.72 4.35
C HIS A 135 8.02 0.78 4.48
N ASP A 136 7.43 1.60 3.61
CA ASP A 136 7.71 3.03 3.56
C ASP A 136 7.17 3.76 4.79
N TYR A 137 5.99 3.38 5.29
CA TYR A 137 5.48 3.97 6.53
C TYR A 137 6.41 3.68 7.71
N VAL A 138 6.79 2.40 7.90
CA VAL A 138 7.67 1.99 9.00
C VAL A 138 9.02 2.70 8.91
N SER A 139 9.67 2.64 7.75
CA SER A 139 11.01 3.19 7.54
C SER A 139 11.06 4.72 7.60
N LYS A 140 10.12 5.42 6.92
CA LYS A 140 10.09 6.90 6.89
C LYS A 140 9.66 7.50 8.21
N SER A 141 8.88 6.78 9.02
CA SER A 141 8.58 7.17 10.40
C SER A 141 9.70 6.83 11.41
N GLY A 142 10.79 6.19 10.97
CA GLY A 142 11.96 5.89 11.81
C GLY A 142 11.83 4.60 12.65
N PHE A 143 10.78 3.81 12.43
CA PHE A 143 10.64 2.49 13.05
C PHE A 143 11.48 1.45 12.33
N ARG A 144 11.84 0.38 13.05
CA ARG A 144 12.56 -0.77 12.50
C ARG A 144 11.84 -2.09 12.70
N LYS A 145 11.00 -2.18 13.74
CA LYS A 145 10.28 -3.39 14.11
C LYS A 145 8.80 -3.12 14.30
N VAL A 146 8.00 -4.15 14.09
CA VAL A 146 6.55 -4.11 14.24
C VAL A 146 6.03 -5.17 15.20
N LEU A 147 4.92 -4.84 15.85
CA LEU A 147 4.13 -5.72 16.69
C LEU A 147 2.80 -6.02 16.00
N ILE A 148 2.39 -7.29 16.03
CA ILE A 148 1.12 -7.73 15.44
C ILE A 148 0.40 -8.63 16.46
N ALA A 149 -0.83 -8.28 16.82
CA ALA A 149 -1.68 -9.16 17.60
C ALA A 149 -2.15 -10.32 16.71
N LEU A 150 -1.72 -11.55 17.01
CA LEU A 150 -2.09 -12.73 16.23
C LEU A 150 -3.27 -13.45 16.90
N SER A 151 -4.41 -13.48 16.22
CA SER A 151 -5.64 -14.11 16.72
C SER A 151 -5.82 -15.55 16.25
N GLY A 152 -4.98 -16.02 15.32
CA GLY A 152 -5.20 -17.24 14.53
C GLY A 152 -6.16 -17.02 13.35
N GLY A 153 -6.74 -15.83 13.23
CA GLY A 153 -7.60 -15.45 12.12
C GLY A 153 -6.82 -14.95 10.90
N ILE A 154 -7.42 -15.17 9.73
CA ILE A 154 -6.90 -14.82 8.40
C ILE A 154 -6.43 -13.37 8.26
N ASP A 155 -7.08 -12.41 8.90
CA ASP A 155 -6.72 -10.99 8.77
C ASP A 155 -5.38 -10.68 9.44
N SER A 156 -5.19 -11.13 10.68
CA SER A 156 -3.90 -11.03 11.37
C SER A 156 -2.80 -11.84 10.67
N SER A 157 -3.15 -12.99 10.07
CA SER A 157 -2.21 -13.80 9.30
C SER A 157 -1.73 -13.11 8.03
N LEU A 158 -2.64 -12.44 7.31
CA LEU A 158 -2.29 -11.68 6.12
C LEU A 158 -1.39 -10.49 6.45
N VAL A 159 -1.71 -9.75 7.51
CA VAL A 159 -0.87 -8.63 7.98
C VAL A 159 0.51 -9.11 8.38
N ALA A 160 0.62 -10.25 9.07
CA ALA A 160 1.92 -10.84 9.42
C ALA A 160 2.75 -11.21 8.18
N ALA A 161 2.14 -11.87 7.20
CA ALA A 161 2.83 -12.24 5.96
C ALA A 161 3.31 -10.99 5.18
N LEU A 162 2.47 -9.98 5.04
CA LEU A 162 2.82 -8.71 4.37
C LEU A 162 3.92 -7.95 5.13
N ALA A 163 3.87 -7.95 6.46
CA ALA A 163 4.89 -7.30 7.28
C ALA A 163 6.25 -8.00 7.18
N VAL A 164 6.27 -9.34 7.14
CA VAL A 164 7.51 -10.11 6.94
C VAL A 164 8.10 -9.84 5.57
N GLU A 165 7.28 -9.77 4.53
CA GLU A 165 7.75 -9.42 3.20
C GLU A 165 8.28 -7.97 3.14
N ALA A 166 7.61 -7.04 3.81
CA ALA A 166 8.01 -5.64 3.85
C ALA A 166 9.30 -5.40 4.66
N LEU A 167 9.51 -6.11 5.77
CA LEU A 167 10.50 -5.73 6.79
C LEU A 167 11.53 -6.81 7.12
N GLY A 168 11.32 -8.05 6.67
CA GLY A 168 12.07 -9.22 7.12
C GLY A 168 11.52 -9.79 8.43
N ALA A 169 11.62 -11.11 8.59
CA ALA A 169 11.03 -11.84 9.72
C ALA A 169 11.60 -11.42 11.08
N GLU A 170 12.89 -11.04 11.13
CA GLU A 170 13.58 -10.59 12.33
C GLU A 170 13.05 -9.26 12.90
N ASN A 171 12.28 -8.54 12.09
CA ASN A 171 11.69 -7.25 12.42
C ASN A 171 10.18 -7.35 12.74
N VAL A 172 9.61 -8.55 12.72
CA VAL A 172 8.20 -8.80 13.02
C VAL A 172 8.07 -9.61 14.30
N ILE A 173 7.26 -9.12 15.24
CA ILE A 173 6.94 -9.82 16.48
C ILE A 173 5.43 -10.08 16.52
N GLY A 174 5.06 -11.36 16.56
CA GLY A 174 3.70 -11.80 16.83
C GLY A 174 3.41 -11.85 18.32
N VAL A 175 2.22 -11.42 18.73
CA VAL A 175 1.77 -11.50 20.12
C VAL A 175 0.40 -12.20 20.18
N SER A 176 0.37 -13.38 20.79
CA SER A 176 -0.86 -14.09 21.14
C SER A 176 -1.36 -13.62 22.50
N MET A 177 -2.64 -13.26 22.59
CA MET A 177 -3.27 -12.76 23.82
C MET A 177 -4.54 -13.54 24.17
N PRO A 178 -4.41 -14.82 24.56
CA PRO A 178 -5.55 -15.71 24.77
C PRO A 178 -6.34 -15.29 26.02
N SER A 179 -7.66 -15.46 25.96
CA SER A 179 -8.54 -15.39 27.12
C SER A 179 -9.06 -16.77 27.48
N GLN A 180 -9.81 -16.88 28.58
CA GLN A 180 -10.51 -18.10 28.97
C GLN A 180 -11.52 -18.63 27.94
N TYR A 181 -11.87 -17.82 26.93
CA TYR A 181 -12.78 -18.19 25.84
C TYR A 181 -12.04 -18.51 24.53
N SER A 182 -10.70 -18.36 24.50
CA SER A 182 -9.91 -18.65 23.31
C SER A 182 -9.82 -20.15 23.06
N SER A 183 -10.09 -20.56 21.82
CA SER A 183 -9.94 -21.96 21.43
C SER A 183 -8.47 -22.38 21.38
N GLU A 184 -8.19 -23.67 21.60
CA GLU A 184 -6.86 -24.25 21.43
C GLU A 184 -6.41 -24.16 19.95
N GLY A 185 -7.35 -24.31 19.01
CA GLY A 185 -7.10 -24.19 17.58
C GLY A 185 -6.55 -22.81 17.20
N SER A 186 -7.17 -21.73 17.68
CA SER A 186 -6.72 -20.36 17.38
C SER A 186 -5.28 -20.09 17.84
N GLN A 187 -4.89 -20.65 18.99
CA GLN A 187 -3.52 -20.51 19.51
C GLN A 187 -2.53 -21.33 18.68
N THR A 188 -2.92 -22.54 18.31
CA THR A 188 -2.11 -23.43 17.47
C THR A 188 -1.89 -22.83 16.09
N ASP A 189 -2.93 -22.28 15.47
CA ASP A 189 -2.84 -21.63 14.15
C ASP A 189 -1.92 -20.41 14.19
N ALA A 190 -2.01 -19.58 15.23
CA ALA A 190 -1.15 -18.42 15.40
C ALA A 190 0.32 -18.83 15.58
N GLN A 191 0.59 -19.89 16.36
CA GLN A 191 1.94 -20.42 16.54
C GLN A 191 2.47 -21.02 15.23
N GLN A 192 1.67 -21.82 14.53
CA GLN A 192 2.06 -22.42 13.26
C GLN A 192 2.37 -21.36 12.21
N LEU A 193 1.58 -20.29 12.13
CA LEU A 193 1.87 -19.15 11.28
C LEU A 193 3.24 -18.54 11.64
N ALA A 194 3.48 -18.30 12.93
CA ALA A 194 4.73 -17.70 13.38
C ALA A 194 5.96 -18.55 13.00
N ASP A 195 5.85 -19.87 13.19
CA ASP A 195 6.89 -20.84 12.82
C ASP A 195 7.14 -20.84 11.30
N ASN A 196 6.07 -20.83 10.50
CA ASN A 196 6.16 -20.80 9.03
C ASN A 196 6.78 -19.50 8.50
N LEU A 197 6.50 -18.38 9.15
CA LEU A 197 7.04 -17.07 8.78
C LEU A 197 8.44 -16.80 9.39
N GLY A 198 8.89 -17.62 10.34
CA GLY A 198 10.15 -17.42 11.05
C GLY A 198 10.16 -16.20 11.98
N ILE A 199 9.01 -15.79 12.50
CA ILE A 199 8.87 -14.62 13.38
C ILE A 199 8.89 -15.03 14.85
N VAL A 200 9.29 -14.11 15.72
CA VAL A 200 9.18 -14.32 17.18
C VAL A 200 7.71 -14.26 17.59
N MET A 201 7.29 -15.21 18.43
CA MET A 201 5.95 -15.29 18.97
C MET A 201 5.97 -15.17 20.50
N GLU A 202 5.30 -14.16 21.03
CA GLU A 202 5.10 -13.94 22.45
C GLU A 202 3.68 -14.32 22.86
N THR A 203 3.50 -14.85 24.08
CA THR A 203 2.16 -15.17 24.62
C THR A 203 1.89 -14.43 25.91
N LEU A 204 0.81 -13.64 25.93
CA LEU A 204 0.36 -12.83 27.06
C LEU A 204 -1.11 -13.14 27.39
N PRO A 205 -1.39 -14.15 28.24
CA PRO A 205 -2.76 -14.46 28.63
C PRO A 205 -3.44 -13.28 29.33
N ILE A 206 -4.67 -12.97 28.93
CA ILE A 206 -5.38 -11.79 29.46
C ILE A 206 -6.33 -12.09 30.62
N SER A 207 -6.44 -13.36 31.02
CA SER A 207 -7.45 -13.84 31.98
C SER A 207 -7.38 -13.11 33.33
N ASP A 208 -6.18 -12.90 33.87
CA ASP A 208 -6.02 -12.23 35.18
C ASP A 208 -6.34 -10.73 35.11
N VAL A 209 -5.91 -10.07 34.03
CA VAL A 209 -6.21 -8.65 33.80
C VAL A 209 -7.72 -8.46 33.59
N TYR A 210 -8.33 -9.34 32.81
CA TYR A 210 -9.77 -9.34 32.57
C TYR A 210 -10.56 -9.54 33.86
N LYS A 211 -10.17 -10.50 34.70
CA LYS A 211 -10.77 -10.73 36.02
C LYS A 211 -10.64 -9.49 36.91
N SER A 212 -9.48 -8.84 36.94
CA SER A 212 -9.25 -7.63 37.73
C SER A 212 -10.15 -6.47 37.27
N MET A 213 -10.30 -6.26 35.96
CA MET A 213 -11.18 -5.22 35.45
C MET A 213 -12.66 -5.53 35.73
N ARG A 214 -13.09 -6.80 35.59
CA ARG A 214 -14.44 -7.23 35.97
C ARG A 214 -14.76 -6.96 37.43
N ASN A 215 -13.85 -7.30 38.34
CA ASN A 215 -14.03 -7.05 39.77
C ASN A 215 -14.14 -5.54 40.07
N THR A 216 -13.38 -4.72 39.35
CA THR A 216 -13.43 -3.26 39.50
C THR A 216 -14.77 -2.67 39.05
N LEU A 217 -15.40 -3.26 38.03
CA LEU A 217 -16.68 -2.85 37.45
C LEU A 217 -17.90 -3.55 38.07
N GLU A 218 -17.70 -4.45 39.03
CA GLU A 218 -18.73 -5.33 39.57
C GLU A 218 -19.95 -4.54 40.09
N LYS A 219 -19.71 -3.47 40.85
CA LYS A 219 -20.78 -2.63 41.38
C LYS A 219 -21.56 -1.92 40.27
N GLN A 220 -20.88 -1.45 39.23
CA GLN A 220 -21.47 -0.70 38.13
C GLN A 220 -22.29 -1.61 37.21
N PHE A 221 -21.89 -2.88 37.06
CA PHE A 221 -22.57 -3.88 36.23
C PHE A 221 -23.52 -4.78 37.05
N SER A 222 -23.80 -4.41 38.30
CA SER A 222 -24.70 -5.17 39.16
C SER A 222 -26.12 -5.18 38.57
N GLY A 223 -26.70 -6.38 38.42
CA GLY A 223 -28.05 -6.57 37.88
C GLY A 223 -28.15 -6.53 36.35
N THR A 224 -27.02 -6.57 35.63
CA THR A 224 -26.98 -6.72 34.18
C THR A 224 -26.43 -8.08 33.77
N ASP A 225 -26.87 -8.61 32.63
CA ASP A 225 -26.30 -9.82 32.03
C ASP A 225 -25.00 -9.50 31.26
N PRO A 226 -24.02 -10.41 31.22
CA PRO A 226 -22.84 -10.25 30.37
C PRO A 226 -23.20 -10.12 28.88
N GLY A 227 -22.49 -9.26 28.16
CA GLY A 227 -22.67 -9.09 26.73
C GLY A 227 -21.52 -8.34 26.05
N ILE A 228 -21.86 -7.46 25.11
CA ILE A 228 -20.90 -6.73 24.26
C ILE A 228 -19.89 -5.90 25.09
N ALA A 229 -20.28 -5.43 26.28
CA ALA A 229 -19.39 -4.68 27.16
C ALA A 229 -18.20 -5.52 27.63
N GLU A 230 -18.45 -6.76 28.04
CA GLU A 230 -17.46 -7.75 28.48
C GLU A 230 -16.55 -8.24 27.35
N GLU A 231 -17.10 -8.40 26.15
CA GLU A 231 -16.33 -8.76 24.95
C GLU A 231 -15.37 -7.62 24.58
N ASN A 232 -15.89 -6.39 24.50
CA ASN A 232 -15.10 -5.20 24.22
C ASN A 232 -14.01 -4.94 25.28
N LEU A 233 -14.26 -5.32 26.53
CA LEU A 233 -13.25 -5.21 27.60
C LEU A 233 -12.02 -6.05 27.29
N GLN A 234 -12.21 -7.28 26.79
CA GLN A 234 -11.10 -8.15 26.38
C GLN A 234 -10.29 -7.52 25.23
N SER A 235 -10.97 -7.00 24.20
CA SER A 235 -10.30 -6.32 23.09
C SER A 235 -9.48 -5.12 23.55
N ARG A 236 -10.01 -4.30 24.46
CA ARG A 236 -9.29 -3.13 25.02
C ARG A 236 -8.10 -3.52 25.90
N ILE A 237 -8.18 -4.64 26.62
CA ILE A 237 -7.04 -5.19 27.36
C ILE A 237 -5.92 -5.56 26.38
N ARG A 238 -6.25 -6.27 25.29
CA ARG A 238 -5.26 -6.63 24.25
C ARG A 238 -4.63 -5.40 23.63
N GLY A 239 -5.44 -4.41 23.26
CA GLY A 239 -4.97 -3.12 22.75
C GLY A 239 -4.04 -2.42 23.74
N ASN A 240 -4.35 -2.43 25.03
CA ASN A 240 -3.48 -1.83 26.04
C ASN A 240 -2.14 -2.55 26.19
N LEU A 241 -2.14 -3.89 26.21
CA LEU A 241 -0.92 -4.69 26.36
C LEU A 241 0.04 -4.51 25.19
N ILE A 242 -0.47 -4.60 23.95
CA ILE A 242 0.38 -4.44 22.76
C ILE A 242 0.91 -3.01 22.63
N MET A 243 0.11 -2.01 22.99
CA MET A 243 0.57 -0.62 23.04
C MET A 243 1.61 -0.41 24.14
N ALA A 244 1.47 -1.04 25.31
CA ALA A 244 2.48 -0.98 26.37
C ALA A 244 3.83 -1.57 25.91
N MET A 245 3.82 -2.67 25.15
CA MET A 245 5.02 -3.22 24.51
C MET A 245 5.60 -2.23 23.50
N SER A 246 4.76 -1.66 22.63
CA SER A 246 5.16 -0.64 21.67
C SER A 246 5.83 0.57 22.33
N ASN A 247 5.24 1.12 23.39
CA ASN A 247 5.80 2.23 24.16
C ASN A 247 7.14 1.87 24.80
N LYS A 248 7.28 0.64 25.29
CA LYS A 248 8.50 0.20 25.99
C LYS A 248 9.67 -0.01 25.02
N PHE A 249 9.40 -0.58 23.84
CA PHE A 249 10.45 -1.01 22.91
C PHE A 249 10.61 -0.11 21.69
N GLY A 250 9.69 0.83 21.47
CA GLY A 250 9.69 1.71 20.30
C GLY A 250 9.34 0.98 19.01
N TRP A 251 8.48 -0.05 19.08
CA TRP A 251 8.04 -0.84 17.92
C TRP A 251 6.67 -0.38 17.45
N LEU A 252 6.41 -0.39 16.14
CA LEU A 252 5.13 0.06 15.58
C LEU A 252 4.08 -1.06 15.69
N VAL A 253 2.90 -0.78 16.25
CA VAL A 253 1.79 -1.74 16.23
C VAL A 253 1.07 -1.66 14.89
N LEU A 254 0.94 -2.80 14.20
CA LEU A 254 0.10 -2.92 13.01
C LEU A 254 -1.30 -3.40 13.39
N ALA A 255 -2.31 -2.60 13.09
CA ALA A 255 -3.70 -3.00 13.26
C ALA A 255 -4.15 -3.89 12.09
N THR A 256 -5.03 -4.85 12.41
CA THR A 256 -5.43 -5.93 11.49
C THR A 256 -6.86 -5.80 10.98
N GLY A 257 -7.54 -4.68 11.26
CA GLY A 257 -8.91 -4.46 10.81
C GLY A 257 -9.01 -4.28 9.29
N ASN A 258 -9.96 -4.97 8.66
CA ASN A 258 -10.21 -4.93 7.23
C ASN A 258 -11.30 -3.91 6.85
N LYS A 259 -11.46 -3.62 5.55
CA LYS A 259 -12.41 -2.61 5.07
C LYS A 259 -13.86 -2.94 5.39
N SER A 260 -14.24 -4.22 5.34
CA SER A 260 -15.61 -4.66 5.62
C SER A 260 -15.97 -4.42 7.09
N GLU A 261 -15.05 -4.70 8.01
CA GLU A 261 -15.21 -4.42 9.45
C GLU A 261 -15.34 -2.93 9.72
N MET A 262 -14.45 -2.13 9.14
CA MET A 262 -14.47 -0.66 9.30
C MET A 262 -15.75 -0.05 8.73
N ALA A 263 -16.28 -0.59 7.63
CA ALA A 263 -17.48 -0.07 6.97
C ALA A 263 -18.75 -0.24 7.81
N VAL A 264 -18.89 -1.35 8.53
CA VAL A 264 -20.08 -1.64 9.34
C VAL A 264 -19.88 -1.38 10.84
N GLY A 265 -18.67 -0.94 11.23
CA GLY A 265 -18.30 -0.73 12.63
C GLY A 265 -18.17 -2.03 13.42
N TYR A 266 -17.86 -3.15 12.76
CA TYR A 266 -17.61 -4.44 13.42
C TYR A 266 -16.17 -4.48 13.97
N ALA A 267 -15.89 -3.56 14.89
CA ALA A 267 -14.60 -3.44 15.57
C ALA A 267 -14.77 -2.79 16.95
N THR A 268 -13.89 -3.12 17.88
CA THR A 268 -13.82 -2.48 19.20
C THR A 268 -12.89 -1.26 19.18
N ILE A 269 -13.46 -0.05 19.28
CA ILE A 269 -12.65 1.18 19.46
C ILE A 269 -11.70 1.03 20.66
N TYR A 270 -10.42 1.33 20.41
CA TYR A 270 -9.28 1.18 21.34
C TYR A 270 -8.91 -0.27 21.69
N GLY A 271 -9.49 -1.26 21.00
CA GLY A 271 -9.16 -2.66 21.12
C GLY A 271 -8.42 -3.17 19.89
N ASP A 272 -9.12 -3.88 19.02
CA ASP A 272 -8.62 -4.38 17.72
C ASP A 272 -8.16 -3.24 16.78
N MET A 273 -8.75 -2.06 16.90
CA MET A 273 -8.34 -0.85 16.17
C MET A 273 -7.05 -0.22 16.72
N ALA A 274 -6.53 -0.67 17.87
CA ALA A 274 -5.33 -0.09 18.46
C ALA A 274 -4.10 -0.43 17.61
N GLY A 275 -3.57 0.56 16.91
CA GLY A 275 -2.35 0.44 16.12
C GLY A 275 -1.89 1.79 15.58
N GLY A 276 -0.63 1.87 15.19
CA GLY A 276 -0.07 3.05 14.53
C GLY A 276 -0.26 3.03 13.01
N PHE A 277 -0.50 1.86 12.41
CA PHE A 277 -0.77 1.72 10.99
C PHE A 277 -1.70 0.54 10.71
N SER A 278 -2.71 0.72 9.85
CA SER A 278 -3.70 -0.30 9.53
C SER A 278 -3.49 -0.79 8.09
N VAL A 279 -2.74 -1.87 7.94
CA VAL A 279 -2.24 -2.35 6.64
C VAL A 279 -3.38 -2.65 5.67
N ILE A 280 -4.42 -3.34 6.14
CA ILE A 280 -5.51 -3.84 5.29
C ILE A 280 -6.82 -3.05 5.45
N LYS A 281 -6.76 -1.80 5.95
CA LYS A 281 -7.96 -0.96 6.20
C LYS A 281 -8.81 -0.71 4.95
N ASP A 282 -8.21 -0.80 3.75
CA ASP A 282 -8.87 -0.58 2.47
C ASP A 282 -9.04 -1.87 1.64
N VAL A 283 -8.83 -3.05 2.26
CA VAL A 283 -9.03 -4.36 1.62
C VAL A 283 -10.33 -4.97 2.14
N PRO A 284 -11.34 -5.24 1.29
CA PRO A 284 -12.60 -5.85 1.72
C PRO A 284 -12.43 -7.33 2.04
N LYS A 285 -13.24 -7.81 2.99
CA LYS A 285 -13.52 -9.23 3.17
C LYS A 285 -14.51 -9.69 2.10
N VAL A 286 -14.14 -10.74 1.37
CA VAL A 286 -14.98 -11.40 0.35
C VAL A 286 -15.50 -12.71 0.90
#